data_AF-A0A1F5UW26-F1
#
_entry.id   AF-A0A1F5UW26-F1
#
_cell.length_a   1.000
_cell.length_b   1.000
_cell.length_c   1.000
_cell.angle_alpha   90.00
_cell.angle_beta   90.00
_cell.angle_gamma   90.00
#
_symmetry.space_group_name_H-M   'P 1'
#
loop_
_entity.id
_entity.type
_entity.pdbx_description
1 polymer ?
#
loop_
_entity_poly.entity_id
_entity_poly.type
_entity_poly.pdbx_seq_one_letter_code
_entity_poly.pdbx_strand_id
1 'polypeptide(L)'
;MKSFLASLKRAFFEEASASKRDKALNLFFLALLLIILFRLWSGFLNLNSIYPASDWNKEYDYYSVLKQAVTNGITPYHITREYQTTNRFLAIPEVDFSPQIILLKWLDVGQFMYINIIFMFITGFFGLLLLGKKLRLGFFAFAFLSLIFFLNGHLVAHISGGHYMWVGFFLLPYFFLFLLELSEGKHLLRAAGKISFSIFFIFITGGFHIAAWCMLLLFLTGISNKPLRKYSFIAILFSALLLAFRLAPALATYYANAGAQVRGFYSLITLLESMIIMHSPDFTPLGWQSSWTEYNTFIDLIGFSAILVFGIYFSCKKGNSKDFFKPFYWPIGIMTVLTLSKFGWMPIPPFNSEKVSTRILIIPVLFLTVISASRIQYFITRAKKTVLIALVSAILLILLCTSLSVNMNVWRPKGVEMKGGFSYTGSLITTKDEPRYKMVFDVSVLVSGAAFLSIIGLLIATKRKNK
;
A
#
# COMPACT_ATOMS: atom_id res chain seq x y z
N MET A 1 13.96 37.21 -17.48
CA MET A 1 13.62 35.90 -18.10
C MET A 1 14.65 34.79 -17.83
N LYS A 2 15.94 34.95 -18.19
CA LYS A 2 16.98 33.90 -17.99
C LYS A 2 17.11 33.39 -16.54
N SER A 3 17.10 34.29 -15.55
CA SER A 3 17.19 33.92 -14.12
C SER A 3 15.97 33.12 -13.63
N PHE A 4 14.78 33.41 -14.15
CA PHE A 4 13.57 32.66 -13.84
C PHE A 4 13.61 31.26 -14.44
N LEU A 5 13.96 31.12 -15.72
CA LEU A 5 14.11 29.81 -16.38
C LEU A 5 15.15 28.93 -15.68
N ALA A 6 16.24 29.52 -15.20
CA ALA A 6 17.23 28.80 -14.40
C ALA A 6 16.64 28.31 -13.07
N SER A 7 15.83 29.14 -12.38
CA SER A 7 15.16 28.79 -11.12
C SER A 7 14.12 27.69 -11.32
N LEU A 8 13.33 27.79 -12.39
CA LEU A 8 12.33 26.79 -12.78
C LEU A 8 12.99 25.42 -13.01
N LYS A 9 14.07 25.41 -13.80
CA LYS A 9 14.86 24.21 -14.09
C LYS A 9 15.48 23.59 -12.83
N ARG A 10 16.00 24.42 -11.91
CA ARG A 10 16.53 23.93 -10.63
C ARG A 10 15.42 23.33 -9.78
N ALA A 11 14.30 24.04 -9.60
CA ALA A 11 13.16 23.51 -8.85
C ALA A 11 12.60 22.20 -9.43
N PHE A 12 12.66 22.04 -10.75
CA PHE A 12 12.17 20.84 -11.43
C PHE A 12 13.08 19.61 -11.25
N PHE A 13 14.41 19.80 -11.25
CA PHE A 13 15.38 18.69 -11.30
C PHE A 13 16.26 18.53 -10.07
N GLU A 14 16.43 19.56 -9.26
CA GLU A 14 17.34 19.55 -8.11
C GLU A 14 16.56 19.34 -6.82
N GLU A 15 17.21 18.68 -5.86
CA GLU A 15 16.76 18.73 -4.46
C GLU A 15 16.73 20.20 -4.00
N ALA A 16 15.74 20.55 -3.16
CA ALA A 16 15.42 21.92 -2.77
C ALA A 16 16.67 22.81 -2.58
N SER A 17 16.80 23.83 -3.44
CA SER A 17 17.98 24.70 -3.47
C SER A 17 18.03 25.66 -2.26
N ALA A 18 19.19 26.27 -2.03
CA ALA A 18 19.38 27.25 -0.96
C ALA A 18 18.52 28.52 -1.12
N SER A 19 18.16 28.91 -2.35
CA SER A 19 17.48 30.19 -2.57
C SER A 19 16.01 30.15 -2.15
N LYS A 20 15.51 31.25 -1.56
CA LYS A 20 14.11 31.40 -1.16
C LYS A 20 13.15 31.19 -2.35
N ARG A 21 13.55 31.62 -3.54
CA ARG A 21 12.78 31.49 -4.78
C ARG A 21 12.62 30.04 -5.22
N ASP A 22 13.71 29.27 -5.23
CA ASP A 22 13.67 27.87 -5.67
C ASP A 22 12.86 27.01 -4.68
N LYS A 23 12.94 27.30 -3.37
CA LYS A 23 12.08 26.67 -2.34
C LYS A 23 10.60 26.95 -2.58
N ALA A 24 10.23 28.20 -2.88
CA ALA A 24 8.86 28.58 -3.18
C ALA A 24 8.33 27.88 -4.45
N LEU A 25 9.15 27.79 -5.51
CA LEU A 25 8.79 27.07 -6.73
C LEU A 25 8.62 25.57 -6.50
N ASN A 26 9.50 24.94 -5.73
CA ASN A 26 9.37 23.53 -5.38
C ASN A 26 8.08 23.28 -4.58
N LEU A 27 7.81 24.09 -3.55
CA LEU A 27 6.57 24.01 -2.77
C LEU A 27 5.33 24.19 -3.67
N PHE A 28 5.37 25.15 -4.59
CA PHE A 28 4.30 25.36 -5.56
C PHE A 28 4.06 24.10 -6.41
N PHE A 29 5.11 23.48 -6.95
CA PHE A 29 4.97 22.26 -7.74
C PHE A 29 4.45 21.08 -6.93
N LEU A 30 4.91 20.90 -5.70
CA LEU A 30 4.41 19.86 -4.80
C LEU A 30 2.94 20.08 -4.45
N ALA A 31 2.55 21.32 -4.15
CA ALA A 31 1.16 21.68 -3.90
C ALA A 31 0.27 21.45 -5.13
N LEU A 32 0.75 21.85 -6.32
CA LEU A 32 0.04 21.61 -7.57
C LEU A 32 -0.17 20.11 -7.83
N LEU A 33 0.87 19.29 -7.64
CA LEU A 33 0.78 17.84 -7.79
C LEU A 33 -0.22 17.24 -6.79
N LEU A 34 -0.19 17.67 -5.52
CA LEU A 34 -1.14 17.22 -4.50
C LEU A 34 -2.58 17.59 -4.88
N ILE A 35 -2.82 18.81 -5.36
CA ILE A 35 -4.15 19.26 -5.80
C ILE A 35 -4.65 18.43 -6.99
N ILE A 36 -3.79 18.16 -7.99
CA ILE A 36 -4.14 17.33 -9.15
C ILE A 36 -4.55 15.92 -8.68
N LEU A 37 -3.71 15.27 -7.87
CA LEU A 37 -3.98 13.93 -7.35
C LEU A 37 -5.25 13.90 -6.49
N PHE A 38 -5.45 14.89 -5.63
CA PHE A 38 -6.64 15.02 -4.80
C PHE A 38 -7.92 15.18 -5.65
N ARG A 39 -7.87 15.99 -6.71
CA ARG A 39 -9.01 16.16 -7.63
C ARG A 39 -9.35 14.86 -8.36
N LEU A 40 -8.34 14.12 -8.83
CA LEU A 40 -8.53 12.83 -9.48
C LEU A 40 -9.21 11.83 -8.52
N TRP A 41 -8.67 11.68 -7.30
CA TRP A 41 -9.24 10.80 -6.28
C TRP A 41 -10.65 11.22 -5.84
N SER A 42 -10.88 12.50 -5.62
CA SER A 42 -12.21 13.01 -5.25
C SER A 42 -13.24 12.78 -6.36
N GLY A 43 -12.85 12.95 -7.62
CA GLY A 43 -13.71 12.67 -8.77
C GLY A 43 -14.04 11.18 -8.91
N PHE A 44 -13.06 10.32 -8.68
CA PHE A 44 -13.21 8.86 -8.69
C PHE A 44 -14.12 8.35 -7.55
N LEU A 45 -13.93 8.88 -6.33
CA LEU A 45 -14.60 8.40 -5.11
C LEU A 45 -16.05 8.88 -4.90
N ASN A 46 -16.56 9.75 -5.78
CA ASN A 46 -17.86 10.44 -5.69
C ASN A 46 -18.76 9.99 -4.52
N LEU A 47 -18.84 10.80 -3.45
CA LEU A 47 -19.57 10.55 -2.19
C LEU A 47 -21.00 10.00 -2.35
N ASN A 48 -21.66 10.35 -3.47
CA ASN A 48 -23.05 9.98 -3.75
C ASN A 48 -23.18 8.71 -4.61
N SER A 49 -22.07 8.16 -5.10
CA SER A 49 -22.06 6.93 -5.86
C SER A 49 -21.89 5.77 -4.89
N ILE A 50 -23.01 5.17 -4.48
CA ILE A 50 -22.97 3.82 -3.92
C ILE A 50 -22.57 2.89 -5.06
N TYR A 51 -21.58 2.08 -4.78
CA TYR A 51 -20.94 1.22 -5.75
C TYR A 51 -21.68 -0.12 -5.77
N PRO A 52 -22.27 -0.53 -6.90
CA PRO A 52 -23.04 -1.77 -6.98
C PRO A 52 -22.17 -3.03 -6.85
N ALA A 53 -20.85 -2.90 -6.73
CA ALA A 53 -19.97 -4.05 -6.58
C ALA A 53 -20.19 -4.73 -5.22
N SER A 54 -20.27 -6.06 -5.26
CA SER A 54 -20.69 -6.90 -4.14
C SER A 54 -19.87 -6.70 -2.86
N ASP A 55 -18.58 -6.39 -2.98
CA ASP A 55 -17.70 -6.22 -1.83
C ASP A 55 -17.97 -4.93 -1.05
N TRP A 56 -18.52 -3.89 -1.67
CA TRP A 56 -18.88 -2.68 -0.93
C TRP A 56 -19.96 -2.92 0.12
N ASN A 57 -20.90 -3.85 -0.12
CA ASN A 57 -21.90 -4.23 0.87
C ASN A 57 -21.26 -4.91 2.10
N LYS A 58 -20.28 -5.78 1.87
CA LYS A 58 -19.49 -6.42 2.94
C LYS A 58 -18.74 -5.38 3.76
N GLU A 59 -18.05 -4.45 3.11
CA GLU A 59 -17.32 -3.39 3.82
C GLU A 59 -18.28 -2.46 4.60
N TYR A 60 -19.45 -2.15 4.02
CA TYR A 60 -20.48 -1.38 4.70
C TYR A 60 -20.98 -2.11 5.97
N ASP A 61 -21.12 -3.43 5.92
CA ASP A 61 -21.44 -4.24 7.10
C ASP A 61 -20.36 -4.17 8.17
N TYR A 62 -19.08 -4.28 7.78
CA TYR A 62 -17.98 -4.14 8.73
C TYR A 62 -18.03 -2.80 9.44
N TYR A 63 -18.21 -1.70 8.71
CA TYR A 63 -18.28 -0.37 9.31
C TYR A 63 -19.57 -0.10 10.08
N SER A 64 -20.68 -0.74 9.71
CA SER A 64 -21.94 -0.66 10.47
C SER A 64 -21.80 -1.33 11.84
N VAL A 65 -21.10 -2.46 11.91
CA VAL A 65 -20.78 -3.15 13.16
C VAL A 65 -19.82 -2.32 14.00
N LEU A 66 -18.77 -1.75 13.40
CA LEU A 66 -17.84 -0.85 14.10
C LEU A 66 -18.54 0.40 14.63
N LYS A 67 -19.47 0.99 13.86
CA LYS A 67 -20.29 2.13 14.29
C LYS A 67 -21.13 1.77 15.52
N GLN A 68 -21.79 0.61 15.53
CA GLN A 68 -22.52 0.11 16.71
C GLN A 68 -21.58 -0.05 17.92
N ALA A 69 -20.41 -0.67 17.71
CA ALA A 69 -19.43 -0.90 18.77
C ALA A 69 -18.95 0.40 19.42
N VAL A 70 -18.54 1.40 18.62
CA VAL A 70 -18.04 2.68 19.16
C VAL A 70 -19.15 3.56 19.74
N THR A 71 -20.37 3.45 19.23
CA THR A 71 -21.52 4.24 19.74
C THR A 71 -21.98 3.70 21.09
N ASN A 72 -22.04 2.37 21.24
CA ASN A 72 -22.57 1.72 22.44
C ASN A 72 -21.48 1.32 23.45
N GLY A 73 -20.20 1.43 23.09
CA GLY A 73 -19.09 1.00 23.95
C GLY A 73 -19.03 -0.51 24.15
N ILE A 74 -19.41 -1.29 23.13
CA ILE A 74 -19.48 -2.76 23.19
C ILE A 74 -18.43 -3.37 22.26
N THR A 75 -17.69 -4.38 22.73
CA THR A 75 -16.77 -5.15 21.89
C THR A 75 -17.55 -6.07 20.94
N PRO A 76 -17.38 -5.94 19.61
CA PRO A 76 -18.14 -6.72 18.64
C PRO A 76 -17.51 -8.12 18.47
N TYR A 77 -17.75 -9.05 19.40
CA TYR A 77 -17.23 -10.42 19.27
C TYR A 77 -17.92 -11.19 18.13
N HIS A 78 -19.24 -11.04 17.99
CA HIS A 78 -20.04 -11.77 17.01
C HIS A 78 -20.98 -10.85 16.25
N ILE A 79 -21.29 -11.22 15.01
CA ILE A 79 -22.22 -10.49 14.14
C ILE A 79 -23.31 -11.43 13.59
N THR A 80 -24.41 -10.84 13.09
CA THR A 80 -25.55 -11.59 12.54
C THR A 80 -25.24 -12.29 11.23
N ARG A 81 -24.35 -11.73 10.41
CA ARG A 81 -23.99 -12.28 9.09
C ARG A 81 -22.66 -12.99 9.14
N GLU A 82 -22.54 -14.06 8.37
CA GLU A 82 -21.27 -14.76 8.21
C GLU A 82 -20.47 -14.17 7.06
N TYR A 83 -19.20 -13.88 7.34
CA TYR A 83 -18.22 -13.47 6.35
C TYR A 83 -17.02 -14.39 6.44
N GLN A 84 -16.48 -14.77 5.27
CA GLN A 84 -15.35 -15.70 5.21
C GLN A 84 -15.62 -16.99 6.03
N THR A 85 -16.87 -17.47 6.05
CA THR A 85 -17.34 -18.66 6.81
C THR A 85 -17.24 -18.52 8.34
N THR A 86 -17.29 -17.31 8.88
CA THR A 86 -17.40 -17.11 10.34
C THR A 86 -18.29 -15.92 10.65
N ASN A 87 -18.89 -15.94 11.84
CA ASN A 87 -19.54 -14.77 12.42
C ASN A 87 -18.71 -14.13 13.55
N ARG A 88 -17.49 -14.63 13.81
CA ARG A 88 -16.53 -14.09 14.78
C ARG A 88 -15.85 -12.86 14.21
N PHE A 89 -16.40 -11.69 14.49
CA PHE A 89 -16.03 -10.45 13.81
C PHE A 89 -14.57 -10.04 14.05
N LEU A 90 -14.05 -10.19 15.27
CA LEU A 90 -12.64 -9.87 15.58
C LEU A 90 -11.65 -10.88 14.98
N ALA A 91 -12.12 -12.00 14.44
CA ALA A 91 -11.30 -12.99 13.74
C ALA A 91 -11.13 -12.67 12.24
N ILE A 92 -11.96 -11.80 11.67
CA ILE A 92 -11.88 -11.39 10.26
C ILE A 92 -10.73 -10.39 10.12
N PRO A 93 -9.59 -10.74 9.48
CA PRO A 93 -8.40 -9.90 9.48
C PRO A 93 -8.53 -8.62 8.64
N GLU A 94 -9.48 -8.57 7.71
CA GLU A 94 -9.71 -7.44 6.79
C GLU A 94 -10.44 -6.25 7.44
N VAL A 95 -11.03 -6.43 8.63
CA VAL A 95 -11.73 -5.35 9.34
C VAL A 95 -10.77 -4.26 9.83
N ASP A 96 -11.11 -3.00 9.58
CA ASP A 96 -10.40 -1.81 10.06
C ASP A 96 -10.58 -1.65 11.60
N PHE A 97 -9.46 -1.60 12.29
CA PHE A 97 -9.30 -1.33 13.73
C PHE A 97 -8.37 -0.14 13.98
N SER A 98 -8.18 0.72 12.98
CA SER A 98 -7.40 1.94 13.12
C SER A 98 -8.07 2.90 14.10
N PRO A 99 -7.32 3.82 14.75
CA PRO A 99 -7.90 4.80 15.66
C PRO A 99 -8.99 5.68 15.04
N GLN A 100 -9.01 5.76 13.71
CA GLN A 100 -9.95 6.59 12.95
C GLN A 100 -11.39 6.11 13.08
N ILE A 101 -11.63 4.82 13.38
CA ILE A 101 -12.98 4.27 13.53
C ILE A 101 -13.81 4.99 14.60
N ILE A 102 -13.16 5.69 15.55
CA ILE A 102 -13.84 6.53 16.56
C ILE A 102 -14.71 7.61 15.88
N LEU A 103 -14.32 8.07 14.68
CA LEU A 103 -15.08 9.05 13.90
C LEU A 103 -16.47 8.53 13.48
N LEU A 104 -16.69 7.21 13.43
CA LEU A 104 -18.01 6.61 13.15
C LEU A 104 -19.07 6.97 14.20
N LYS A 105 -18.67 7.46 15.37
CA LYS A 105 -19.60 8.00 16.37
C LYS A 105 -20.36 9.24 15.86
N TRP A 106 -19.74 10.02 14.97
CA TRP A 106 -20.32 11.28 14.46
C TRP A 106 -20.62 11.25 12.97
N LEU A 107 -20.02 10.31 12.23
CA LEU A 107 -20.18 10.19 10.79
C LEU A 107 -21.07 9.00 10.42
N ASP A 108 -21.77 9.12 9.31
CA ASP A 108 -22.34 7.94 8.66
C ASP A 108 -21.25 7.08 8.01
N VAL A 109 -21.53 5.79 7.84
CA VAL A 109 -20.55 4.82 7.33
C VAL A 109 -19.94 5.29 6.01
N GLY A 110 -20.77 5.73 5.06
CA GLY A 110 -20.28 6.24 3.77
C GLY A 110 -19.41 7.50 3.90
N GLN A 111 -19.79 8.44 4.77
CA GLN A 111 -18.99 9.65 5.04
C GLN A 111 -17.64 9.28 5.65
N PHE A 112 -17.64 8.38 6.64
CA PHE A 112 -16.42 7.88 7.26
C PHE A 112 -15.51 7.21 6.24
N MET A 113 -16.03 6.29 5.43
CA MET A 113 -15.24 5.56 4.43
C MET A 113 -14.55 6.52 3.46
N TYR A 114 -15.26 7.53 2.95
CA TYR A 114 -14.70 8.57 2.09
C TYR A 114 -13.63 9.41 2.81
N ILE A 115 -13.96 9.94 4.00
CA ILE A 115 -13.04 10.78 4.78
C ILE A 115 -11.77 10.02 5.13
N ASN A 116 -11.88 8.75 5.52
CA ASN A 116 -10.75 7.89 5.84
C ASN A 116 -9.88 7.60 4.62
N ILE A 117 -10.46 7.36 3.43
CA ILE A 117 -9.66 7.23 2.18
C ILE A 117 -8.87 8.52 1.91
N ILE A 118 -9.50 9.69 2.03
CA ILE A 118 -8.83 10.98 1.82
C ILE A 118 -7.74 11.23 2.86
N PHE A 119 -8.02 10.95 4.14
CA PHE A 119 -7.03 11.05 5.21
C PHE A 119 -5.82 10.16 4.96
N MET A 120 -6.07 8.92 4.54
CA MET A 120 -5.02 7.94 4.24
C MET A 120 -4.24 8.32 2.99
N PHE A 121 -4.90 8.84 1.95
CA PHE A 121 -4.26 9.43 0.78
C PHE A 121 -3.27 10.56 1.17
N ILE A 122 -3.71 11.52 2.00
CA ILE A 122 -2.84 12.61 2.49
C ILE A 122 -1.67 12.05 3.31
N THR A 123 -1.95 11.08 4.18
CA THR A 123 -0.93 10.41 5.00
C THR A 123 0.10 9.70 4.11
N GLY A 124 -0.32 9.05 3.03
CA GLY A 124 0.57 8.44 2.06
C GLY A 124 1.40 9.46 1.28
N PHE A 125 0.82 10.61 0.94
CA PHE A 125 1.56 11.67 0.25
C PHE A 125 2.65 12.24 1.16
N PHE A 126 2.36 12.42 2.45
CA PHE A 126 3.37 12.79 3.43
C PHE A 126 4.46 11.72 3.57
N GLY A 127 4.09 10.43 3.57
CA GLY A 127 5.04 9.32 3.54
C GLY A 127 5.97 9.36 2.32
N LEU A 128 5.41 9.67 1.13
CA LEU A 128 6.21 9.89 -0.07
C LEU A 128 7.13 11.11 0.05
N LEU A 129 6.70 12.23 0.66
CA LEU A 129 7.56 13.39 0.91
C LEU A 129 8.77 13.02 1.78
N LEU A 130 8.56 12.22 2.84
CA LEU A 130 9.65 11.72 3.68
C LEU A 130 10.59 10.79 2.91
N LEU A 131 10.05 9.87 2.11
CA LEU A 131 10.82 8.98 1.25
C LEU A 131 11.59 9.76 0.17
N GLY A 132 10.96 10.75 -0.45
CA GLY A 132 11.56 11.63 -1.43
C GLY A 132 12.72 12.44 -0.86
N LYS A 133 12.57 12.92 0.38
CA LYS A 133 13.67 13.56 1.12
C LYS A 133 14.81 12.58 1.41
N LYS A 134 14.51 11.35 1.84
CA LYS A 134 15.52 10.29 2.06
C LYS A 134 16.33 10.01 0.79
N LEU A 135 15.65 9.99 -0.36
CA LEU A 135 16.22 9.71 -1.67
C LEU A 135 16.73 10.95 -2.41
N ARG A 136 16.60 12.15 -1.82
CA ARG A 136 17.00 13.43 -2.42
C ARG A 136 16.37 13.70 -3.79
N LEU A 137 15.09 13.37 -3.93
CA LEU A 137 14.36 13.53 -5.19
C LEU A 137 14.10 15.02 -5.48
N GLY A 138 14.37 15.44 -6.72
CA GLY A 138 13.81 16.66 -7.30
C GLY A 138 12.36 16.42 -7.74
N PHE A 139 11.67 17.50 -8.14
CA PHE A 139 10.24 17.42 -8.46
C PHE A 139 9.92 16.40 -9.55
N PHE A 140 10.70 16.31 -10.64
CA PHE A 140 10.43 15.35 -11.72
C PHE A 140 10.39 13.90 -11.23
N ALA A 141 11.44 13.46 -10.53
CA ALA A 141 11.52 12.09 -10.00
C ALA A 141 10.45 11.83 -8.93
N PHE A 142 10.17 12.84 -8.10
CA PHE A 142 9.11 12.78 -7.09
C PHE A 142 7.71 12.67 -7.72
N ALA A 143 7.43 13.44 -8.76
CA ALA A 143 6.17 13.41 -9.49
C ALA A 143 5.98 12.07 -10.21
N PHE A 144 7.02 11.56 -10.86
CA PHE A 144 7.02 10.20 -11.44
C PHE A 144 6.63 9.14 -10.39
N LEU A 145 7.30 9.14 -9.24
CA LEU A 145 6.99 8.21 -8.15
C LEU A 145 5.55 8.36 -7.65
N SER A 146 5.11 9.60 -7.45
CA SER A 146 3.79 9.90 -6.90
C SER A 146 2.66 9.52 -7.86
N LEU A 147 2.81 9.78 -9.16
CA LEU A 147 1.80 9.43 -10.15
C LEU A 147 1.58 7.91 -10.21
N ILE A 148 2.65 7.11 -10.29
CA ILE A 148 2.53 5.64 -10.28
C ILE A 148 1.98 5.14 -8.94
N PHE A 149 2.48 5.67 -7.82
CA PHE A 149 2.01 5.24 -6.51
C PHE A 149 0.51 5.48 -6.32
N PHE A 150 0.01 6.65 -6.69
CA PHE A 150 -1.39 7.03 -6.44
C PHE A 150 -2.37 6.62 -7.55
N LEU A 151 -1.92 6.39 -8.78
CA LEU A 151 -2.81 6.19 -9.93
C LEU A 151 -2.55 4.86 -10.67
N ASN A 152 -1.73 3.95 -10.11
CA ASN A 152 -1.59 2.62 -10.70
C ASN A 152 -2.93 1.88 -10.73
N GLY A 153 -3.12 1.06 -11.75
CA GLY A 153 -4.34 0.30 -11.97
C GLY A 153 -4.67 -0.69 -10.85
N HIS A 154 -3.66 -1.14 -10.10
CA HIS A 154 -3.89 -2.08 -9.00
C HIS A 154 -4.70 -1.48 -7.88
N LEU A 155 -4.23 -0.35 -7.33
CA LEU A 155 -4.95 0.36 -6.28
C LEU A 155 -6.33 0.81 -6.76
N VAL A 156 -6.39 1.40 -7.96
CA VAL A 156 -7.63 1.91 -8.55
C VAL A 156 -8.66 0.79 -8.71
N ALA A 157 -8.27 -0.35 -9.31
CA ALA A 157 -9.20 -1.44 -9.59
C ALA A 157 -9.77 -2.05 -8.31
N HIS A 158 -8.92 -2.27 -7.30
CA HIS A 158 -9.35 -2.88 -6.05
C HIS A 158 -10.26 -1.96 -5.24
N ILE A 159 -9.95 -0.66 -5.16
CA ILE A 159 -10.86 0.31 -4.52
C ILE A 159 -12.17 0.37 -5.31
N SER A 160 -12.14 0.40 -6.65
CA SER A 160 -13.36 0.35 -7.46
C SER A 160 -14.22 -0.88 -7.16
N GLY A 161 -13.59 -2.05 -7.05
CA GLY A 161 -14.26 -3.32 -6.76
C GLY A 161 -14.85 -3.42 -5.36
N GLY A 162 -14.53 -2.48 -4.45
CA GLY A 162 -15.00 -2.51 -3.06
C GLY A 162 -14.08 -3.21 -2.10
N HIS A 163 -12.84 -3.47 -2.48
CA HIS A 163 -11.83 -3.97 -1.58
C HIS A 163 -11.27 -2.83 -0.72
N TYR A 164 -12.07 -2.33 0.24
CA TYR A 164 -11.71 -1.18 1.06
C TYR A 164 -10.42 -1.39 1.86
N MET A 165 -10.12 -2.64 2.24
CA MET A 165 -8.84 -3.05 2.84
C MET A 165 -7.58 -2.52 2.12
N TRP A 166 -7.67 -2.15 0.83
CA TRP A 166 -6.58 -1.52 0.09
C TRP A 166 -6.24 -0.10 0.55
N VAL A 167 -7.02 0.52 1.43
CA VAL A 167 -6.67 1.80 2.06
C VAL A 167 -5.35 1.72 2.85
N GLY A 168 -5.01 0.54 3.40
CA GLY A 168 -3.70 0.30 4.02
C GLY A 168 -2.51 0.48 3.06
N PHE A 169 -2.73 0.41 1.75
CA PHE A 169 -1.74 0.69 0.71
C PHE A 169 -1.06 2.05 0.89
N PHE A 170 -1.81 3.08 1.30
CA PHE A 170 -1.28 4.42 1.43
C PHE A 170 -0.17 4.54 2.48
N LEU A 171 0.01 3.54 3.35
CA LEU A 171 1.09 3.51 4.35
C LEU A 171 2.39 2.83 3.86
N LEU A 172 2.39 2.23 2.66
CA LEU A 172 3.59 1.63 2.06
C LEU A 172 4.80 2.56 1.91
N PRO A 173 4.66 3.89 1.68
CA PRO A 173 5.81 4.80 1.64
C PRO A 173 6.64 4.80 2.92
N TYR A 174 5.99 4.66 4.09
CA TYR A 174 6.68 4.58 5.38
C TYR A 174 7.43 3.25 5.52
N PHE A 175 6.80 2.15 5.10
CA PHE A 175 7.45 0.84 5.08
C PHE A 175 8.70 0.87 4.19
N PHE A 176 8.61 1.39 2.96
CA PHE A 176 9.77 1.52 2.07
C PHE A 176 10.84 2.44 2.66
N LEU A 177 10.46 3.59 3.23
CA LEU A 177 11.40 4.49 3.92
C LEU A 177 12.21 3.75 5.00
N PHE A 178 11.54 2.95 5.84
CA PHE A 178 12.20 2.25 6.93
C PHE A 178 12.97 1.00 6.47
N LEU A 179 12.59 0.38 5.35
CA LEU A 179 13.43 -0.61 4.67
C LEU A 179 14.76 -0.01 4.22
N LEU A 180 14.75 1.20 3.66
CA LEU A 180 15.99 1.88 3.27
C LEU A 180 16.84 2.26 4.49
N GLU A 181 16.21 2.67 5.61
CA GLU A 181 16.96 2.85 6.87
C GLU A 181 17.60 1.55 7.37
N LEU A 182 16.91 0.42 7.22
CA LEU A 182 17.44 -0.90 7.58
C LEU A 182 18.65 -1.25 6.71
N SER A 183 18.59 -1.03 5.40
CA SER A 183 19.67 -1.40 4.48
C SER A 183 20.92 -0.54 4.60
N GLU A 184 20.82 0.67 5.16
CA GLU A 184 21.98 1.52 5.47
C GLU A 184 22.87 0.96 6.59
N GLY A 185 22.40 -0.05 7.35
CA GLY A 185 23.20 -0.67 8.41
C GLY A 185 23.31 0.14 9.70
N LYS A 186 22.65 1.31 9.78
CA LYS A 186 22.72 2.22 10.93
C LYS A 186 21.49 2.05 11.81
N HIS A 187 21.69 1.90 13.12
CA HIS A 187 20.62 1.75 14.11
C HIS A 187 19.59 0.67 13.73
N LEU A 188 20.07 -0.50 13.31
CA LEU A 188 19.27 -1.59 12.74
C LEU A 188 18.06 -2.00 13.59
N LEU A 189 18.19 -2.02 14.92
CA LEU A 189 17.09 -2.34 15.82
C LEU A 189 15.98 -1.26 15.83
N ARG A 190 16.36 0.02 15.68
CA ARG A 190 15.42 1.12 15.54
C ARG A 190 14.67 1.04 14.21
N ALA A 191 15.37 0.72 13.12
CA ALA A 191 14.75 0.50 11.82
C ALA A 191 13.77 -0.68 11.86
N ALA A 192 14.15 -1.80 12.49
CA ALA A 192 13.26 -2.94 12.70
C ALA A 192 11.98 -2.55 13.46
N GLY A 193 12.09 -1.81 14.56
CA GLY A 193 10.92 -1.33 15.30
C GLY A 193 10.00 -0.40 14.50
N LYS A 194 10.57 0.50 13.69
CA LYS A 194 9.78 1.35 12.77
C LYS A 194 9.06 0.54 11.70
N ILE A 195 9.73 -0.45 11.11
CA ILE A 195 9.13 -1.38 10.15
C ILE A 195 7.97 -2.13 10.80
N SER A 196 8.14 -2.62 12.03
CA SER A 196 7.06 -3.30 12.75
C SER A 196 5.85 -2.40 12.96
N PHE A 197 6.05 -1.13 13.29
CA PHE A 197 4.95 -0.18 13.36
C PHE A 197 4.29 0.09 12.01
N SER A 198 5.06 0.22 10.92
CA SER A 198 4.47 0.37 9.60
C SER A 198 3.58 -0.82 9.23
N ILE A 199 4.04 -2.05 9.45
CA ILE A 199 3.24 -3.26 9.19
C ILE A 199 2.01 -3.30 10.10
N PHE A 200 2.16 -2.95 11.38
CA PHE A 200 1.05 -2.84 12.32
C PHE A 200 -0.01 -1.86 11.83
N PHE A 201 0.38 -0.64 11.45
CA PHE A 201 -0.56 0.37 10.97
C PHE A 201 -1.22 -0.03 9.63
N ILE A 202 -0.47 -0.63 8.70
CA ILE A 202 -1.04 -1.19 7.46
C ILE A 202 -2.13 -2.23 7.80
N PHE A 203 -1.81 -3.17 8.69
CA PHE A 203 -2.73 -4.25 9.04
C PHE A 203 -3.99 -3.71 9.73
N ILE A 204 -3.85 -2.85 10.75
CA ILE A 204 -5.03 -2.37 11.50
C ILE A 204 -5.93 -1.48 10.66
N THR A 205 -5.46 -0.92 9.53
CA THR A 205 -6.33 -0.25 8.55
C THR A 205 -7.10 -1.22 7.64
N GLY A 206 -7.12 -2.51 7.97
CA GLY A 206 -7.73 -3.58 7.18
C GLY A 206 -6.79 -4.18 6.12
N GLY A 207 -5.61 -3.60 5.89
CA GLY A 207 -4.62 -4.00 4.87
C GLY A 207 -3.87 -5.31 5.18
N PHE A 208 -4.59 -6.35 5.60
CA PHE A 208 -4.05 -7.65 5.99
C PHE A 208 -3.09 -8.25 4.94
N HIS A 209 -3.56 -8.38 3.69
CA HIS A 209 -2.77 -8.99 2.62
C HIS A 209 -1.50 -8.18 2.33
N ILE A 210 -1.62 -6.84 2.30
CA ILE A 210 -0.47 -5.93 2.11
C ILE A 210 0.56 -6.11 3.24
N ALA A 211 0.11 -6.18 4.49
CA ALA A 211 0.96 -6.46 5.64
C ALA A 211 1.66 -7.83 5.53
N ALA A 212 0.95 -8.86 5.07
CA ALA A 212 1.51 -10.19 4.83
C ALA A 212 2.60 -10.16 3.75
N TRP A 213 2.40 -9.45 2.64
CA TRP A 213 3.41 -9.32 1.59
C TRP A 213 4.62 -8.49 2.03
N CYS A 214 4.43 -7.47 2.87
CA CYS A 214 5.52 -6.76 3.53
C CYS A 214 6.35 -7.69 4.43
N MET A 215 5.70 -8.59 5.19
CA MET A 215 6.39 -9.62 5.97
C MET A 215 7.11 -10.64 5.08
N LEU A 216 6.53 -11.04 3.94
CA LEU A 216 7.17 -11.90 2.96
C LEU A 216 8.45 -11.25 2.41
N LEU A 217 8.41 -9.97 2.04
CA LEU A 217 9.58 -9.24 1.57
C LEU A 217 10.70 -9.21 2.63
N LEU A 218 10.35 -8.98 3.89
CA LEU A 218 11.31 -9.01 5.02
C LEU A 218 11.89 -10.41 5.24
N PHE A 219 11.06 -11.45 5.16
CA PHE A 219 11.47 -12.83 5.32
C PHE A 219 12.52 -13.21 4.27
N LEU A 220 12.20 -12.94 3.00
CA LEU A 220 13.09 -13.17 1.87
C LEU A 220 14.37 -12.33 1.97
N THR A 221 14.28 -11.10 2.48
CA THR A 221 15.45 -10.26 2.77
C THR A 221 16.33 -10.90 3.85
N GLY A 222 15.75 -11.43 4.92
CA GLY A 222 16.51 -12.03 6.02
C GLY A 222 17.21 -13.34 5.62
N ILE A 223 16.58 -14.12 4.73
CA ILE A 223 17.20 -15.32 4.15
C ILE A 223 18.36 -14.93 3.24
N SER A 224 18.12 -14.02 2.30
CA SER A 224 19.07 -13.68 1.22
C SER A 224 20.23 -12.77 1.66
N ASN A 225 20.07 -12.01 2.76
CA ASN A 225 21.06 -11.03 3.21
C ASN A 225 21.53 -11.28 4.64
N LYS A 226 22.74 -11.85 4.81
CA LYS A 226 23.33 -12.17 6.13
C LYS A 226 23.39 -10.95 7.08
N PRO A 227 23.90 -9.77 6.66
CA PRO A 227 23.91 -8.59 7.54
C PRO A 227 22.55 -8.16 8.09
N LEU A 228 21.49 -8.28 7.29
CA LEU A 228 20.15 -7.81 7.68
C LEU A 228 19.30 -8.90 8.36
N ARG A 229 19.70 -10.17 8.24
CA ARG A 229 18.98 -11.36 8.73
C ARG A 229 18.33 -11.19 10.09
N LYS A 230 19.14 -10.92 11.12
CA LYS A 230 18.66 -10.80 12.51
C LYS A 230 17.55 -9.76 12.63
N TYR A 231 17.73 -8.61 11.99
CA TYR A 231 16.83 -7.46 12.16
C TYR A 231 15.57 -7.57 11.30
N SER A 232 15.64 -8.22 10.14
CA SER A 232 14.47 -8.62 9.37
C SER A 232 13.56 -9.56 10.18
N PHE A 233 14.12 -10.57 10.84
CA PHE A 233 13.34 -11.49 11.67
C PHE A 233 12.83 -10.86 12.96
N ILE A 234 13.59 -9.96 13.59
CA ILE A 234 13.09 -9.16 14.71
C ILE A 234 11.90 -8.30 14.27
N ALA A 235 11.97 -7.65 13.11
CA ALA A 235 10.87 -6.85 12.60
C ALA A 235 9.59 -7.68 12.36
N ILE A 236 9.73 -8.89 11.83
CA ILE A 236 8.63 -9.84 11.65
C ILE A 236 8.04 -10.26 13.02
N LEU A 237 8.89 -10.67 13.96
CA LEU A 237 8.45 -11.09 15.29
C LEU A 237 7.69 -9.97 16.01
N PHE A 238 8.24 -8.76 16.02
CA PHE A 238 7.57 -7.61 16.61
C PHE A 238 6.28 -7.23 15.90
N SER A 239 6.20 -7.38 14.58
CA SER A 239 4.94 -7.19 13.85
C SER A 239 3.89 -8.22 14.28
N ALA A 240 4.27 -9.50 14.39
CA ALA A 240 3.37 -10.56 14.83
C ALA A 240 2.87 -10.36 16.26
N LEU A 241 3.74 -9.92 17.18
CA LEU A 241 3.36 -9.62 18.57
C LEU A 241 2.44 -8.40 18.65
N LEU A 242 2.74 -7.33 17.92
CA LEU A 242 1.87 -6.15 17.80
C LEU A 242 0.48 -6.51 17.24
N LEU A 243 0.41 -7.53 16.39
CA LEU A 243 -0.81 -7.99 15.72
C LEU A 243 -1.45 -9.21 16.38
N ALA A 244 -0.93 -9.67 17.52
CA ALA A 244 -1.44 -10.86 18.21
C ALA A 244 -2.95 -10.75 18.46
N PHE A 245 -3.45 -9.57 18.85
CA PHE A 245 -4.86 -9.29 19.09
C PHE A 245 -5.80 -9.55 17.89
N ARG A 246 -5.26 -9.73 16.68
CA ARG A 246 -5.99 -10.07 15.45
C ARG A 246 -5.60 -11.43 14.91
N LEU A 247 -4.30 -11.73 14.91
CA LEU A 247 -3.78 -12.99 14.39
C LEU A 247 -4.21 -14.19 15.25
N ALA A 248 -4.25 -14.06 16.58
CA ALA A 248 -4.64 -15.15 17.46
C ALA A 248 -6.15 -15.51 17.34
N PRO A 249 -7.09 -14.54 17.37
CA PRO A 249 -8.50 -14.82 17.09
C PRO A 249 -8.75 -15.42 15.70
N ALA A 250 -8.04 -14.91 14.68
CA ALA A 250 -8.10 -15.43 13.32
C ALA A 250 -7.60 -16.88 13.26
N LEU A 251 -6.44 -17.18 13.85
CA LEU A 251 -5.87 -18.52 13.91
C LEU A 251 -6.83 -19.48 14.64
N ALA A 252 -7.37 -19.09 15.79
CA ALA A 252 -8.32 -19.90 16.55
C ALA A 252 -9.63 -20.18 15.80
N THR A 253 -9.97 -19.35 14.81
CA THR A 253 -11.19 -19.49 14.00
C THR A 253 -10.95 -20.29 12.73
N TYR A 254 -9.81 -20.09 12.07
CA TYR A 254 -9.55 -20.63 10.73
C TYR A 254 -8.55 -21.78 10.69
N TYR A 255 -8.00 -22.23 11.84
CA TYR A 255 -6.99 -23.28 11.89
C TYR A 255 -7.35 -24.53 11.07
N ALA A 256 -8.62 -24.93 11.07
CA ALA A 256 -9.10 -26.13 10.36
C ALA A 256 -9.41 -25.91 8.86
N ASN A 257 -9.51 -24.66 8.38
CA ASN A 257 -9.99 -24.32 7.03
C ASN A 257 -8.86 -23.89 6.07
N ALA A 258 -7.65 -24.43 6.28
CA ALA A 258 -6.46 -24.16 5.48
C ALA A 258 -6.52 -24.90 4.13
N GLY A 259 -7.14 -24.32 3.11
CA GLY A 259 -7.16 -24.95 1.79
C GLY A 259 -7.86 -24.12 0.73
N ALA A 260 -7.15 -23.13 0.16
CA ALA A 260 -7.63 -22.44 -1.03
C ALA A 260 -6.67 -22.63 -2.19
N GLN A 261 -7.23 -22.82 -3.38
CA GLN A 261 -6.49 -22.82 -4.62
C GLN A 261 -5.98 -21.40 -4.89
N VAL A 262 -4.66 -21.27 -5.08
CA VAL A 262 -4.04 -19.97 -5.37
C VAL A 262 -4.16 -19.66 -6.86
N ARG A 263 -4.61 -18.44 -7.14
CA ARG A 263 -4.86 -17.89 -8.46
C ARG A 263 -3.79 -16.87 -8.81
N GLY A 264 -3.03 -17.09 -9.89
CA GLY A 264 -1.92 -16.21 -10.30
C GLY A 264 -1.93 -15.87 -11.79
N PHE A 265 -0.93 -15.14 -12.27
CA PHE A 265 -0.74 -14.87 -13.70
C PHE A 265 -0.47 -16.19 -14.43
N TYR A 266 -1.17 -16.45 -15.53
CA TYR A 266 -1.00 -17.70 -16.28
C TYR A 266 0.28 -17.72 -17.11
N SER A 267 0.73 -16.55 -17.55
CA SER A 267 1.95 -16.39 -18.35
C SER A 267 2.65 -15.08 -18.02
N LEU A 268 3.91 -14.97 -18.45
CA LEU A 268 4.65 -13.73 -18.42
C LEU A 268 3.99 -12.65 -19.31
N ILE A 269 3.35 -13.04 -20.41
CA ILE A 269 2.66 -12.11 -21.31
C ILE A 269 1.55 -11.39 -20.56
N THR A 270 0.70 -12.13 -19.84
CA THR A 270 -0.40 -11.55 -19.04
C THR A 270 0.12 -10.62 -17.95
N LEU A 271 1.23 -10.99 -17.30
CA LEU A 271 1.87 -10.14 -16.32
C LEU A 271 2.30 -8.82 -16.96
N LEU A 272 2.93 -8.87 -18.14
CA LEU A 272 3.34 -7.68 -18.87
C LEU A 272 2.14 -6.85 -19.35
N GLU A 273 1.12 -7.49 -19.92
CA GLU A 273 -0.13 -6.86 -20.35
C GLU A 273 -0.80 -6.13 -19.19
N SER A 274 -0.82 -6.75 -18.01
CA SER A 274 -1.39 -6.14 -16.81
C SER A 274 -0.73 -4.82 -16.40
N MET A 275 0.51 -4.58 -16.82
CA MET A 275 1.28 -3.37 -16.53
C MET A 275 1.16 -2.29 -17.62
N ILE A 276 0.86 -2.66 -18.87
CA ILE A 276 0.96 -1.75 -20.02
C ILE A 276 -0.33 -1.61 -20.85
N ILE A 277 -1.28 -2.55 -20.74
CA ILE A 277 -2.54 -2.54 -21.49
C ILE A 277 -3.68 -2.19 -20.55
N MET A 278 -4.48 -1.19 -20.94
CA MET A 278 -5.73 -0.86 -20.24
C MET A 278 -6.82 -1.84 -20.67
N HIS A 279 -7.42 -2.52 -19.70
CA HIS A 279 -8.64 -3.30 -19.90
C HIS A 279 -9.78 -2.74 -19.05
N SER A 280 -11.02 -2.94 -19.52
CA SER A 280 -12.22 -2.61 -18.77
C SER A 280 -12.44 -3.58 -17.60
N PRO A 281 -13.23 -3.19 -16.58
CA PRO A 281 -13.57 -4.08 -15.46
C PRO A 281 -14.24 -5.39 -15.91
N ASP A 282 -14.97 -5.35 -17.02
CA ASP A 282 -15.71 -6.49 -17.58
C ASP A 282 -14.83 -7.45 -18.40
N PHE A 283 -13.56 -7.07 -18.66
CA PHE A 283 -12.64 -7.93 -19.38
C PHE A 283 -12.31 -9.17 -18.55
N THR A 284 -12.47 -10.35 -19.15
CA THR A 284 -12.08 -11.62 -18.56
C THR A 284 -11.06 -12.28 -19.49
N PRO A 285 -9.82 -12.51 -19.03
CA PRO A 285 -8.81 -13.17 -19.84
C PRO A 285 -9.23 -14.60 -20.18
N LEU A 286 -8.84 -15.09 -21.35
CA LEU A 286 -9.15 -16.45 -21.81
C LEU A 286 -8.71 -17.49 -20.77
N GLY A 287 -9.62 -18.41 -20.42
CA GLY A 287 -9.36 -19.51 -19.48
C GLY A 287 -9.64 -19.20 -18.00
N TRP A 288 -10.34 -18.09 -17.69
CA TRP A 288 -10.61 -17.67 -16.31
C TRP A 288 -12.07 -17.32 -16.00
N GLN A 289 -12.38 -17.31 -14.70
CA GLN A 289 -13.70 -17.01 -14.14
C GLN A 289 -13.70 -15.73 -13.27
N SER A 290 -12.59 -15.00 -13.17
CA SER A 290 -12.51 -13.76 -12.36
C SER A 290 -12.27 -12.54 -13.24
N SER A 291 -12.84 -11.40 -12.82
CA SER A 291 -12.67 -10.11 -13.50
C SER A 291 -11.20 -9.67 -13.55
N TRP A 292 -10.87 -8.76 -14.48
CA TRP A 292 -9.54 -8.15 -14.59
C TRP A 292 -9.09 -7.38 -13.35
N THR A 293 -9.99 -7.15 -12.39
CA THR A 293 -9.74 -6.45 -11.12
C THR A 293 -8.51 -7.01 -10.40
N GLU A 294 -8.38 -8.33 -10.38
CA GLU A 294 -7.30 -9.04 -9.69
C GLU A 294 -5.94 -8.95 -10.41
N TYR A 295 -5.96 -8.63 -11.70
CA TYR A 295 -4.78 -8.60 -12.57
C TYR A 295 -4.26 -7.19 -12.77
N ASN A 296 -5.16 -6.20 -12.80
CA ASN A 296 -4.83 -4.84 -13.18
C ASN A 296 -3.65 -4.32 -12.35
N THR A 297 -2.51 -4.10 -12.98
CA THR A 297 -1.31 -3.51 -12.38
C THR A 297 -0.81 -2.37 -13.28
N PHE A 298 -1.75 -1.72 -13.97
CA PHE A 298 -1.45 -0.79 -15.05
C PHE A 298 -0.60 0.40 -14.54
N ILE A 299 0.55 0.62 -15.17
CA ILE A 299 1.47 1.73 -14.88
C ILE A 299 1.87 2.50 -16.15
N ASP A 300 1.20 2.23 -17.26
CA ASP A 300 1.50 2.75 -18.61
C ASP A 300 2.89 2.34 -19.16
N LEU A 301 3.07 2.49 -20.48
CA LEU A 301 4.33 2.20 -21.16
C LEU A 301 5.48 3.08 -20.64
N ILE A 302 5.23 4.35 -20.29
CA ILE A 302 6.25 5.26 -19.74
C ILE A 302 6.72 4.76 -18.37
N GLY A 303 5.79 4.41 -17.48
CA GLY A 303 6.10 3.89 -16.15
C GLY A 303 6.83 2.56 -16.23
N PHE A 304 6.34 1.64 -17.06
CA PHE A 304 6.97 0.35 -17.30
C PHE A 304 8.39 0.47 -17.85
N SER A 305 8.60 1.31 -18.88
CA SER A 305 9.92 1.54 -19.47
C SER A 305 10.90 2.12 -18.45
N ALA A 306 10.44 3.05 -17.61
CA ALA A 306 11.25 3.61 -16.53
C ALA A 306 11.62 2.56 -15.46
N ILE A 307 10.72 1.62 -15.13
CA ILE A 307 11.02 0.49 -14.25
C ILE A 307 12.05 -0.45 -14.89
N LEU A 308 11.88 -0.83 -16.15
CA LEU A 308 12.82 -1.70 -16.84
C LEU A 308 14.22 -1.09 -16.91
N VAL A 309 14.34 0.17 -17.33
CA VAL A 309 15.63 0.84 -17.53
C VAL A 309 16.27 1.20 -16.18
N PHE A 310 15.56 1.93 -15.33
CA PHE A 310 16.14 2.48 -14.09
C PHE A 310 16.00 1.54 -12.90
N GLY A 311 14.96 0.72 -12.82
CA GLY A 311 14.72 -0.20 -11.72
C GLY A 311 15.47 -1.53 -11.87
N ILE A 312 15.56 -2.05 -13.10
CA ILE A 312 16.11 -3.40 -13.38
C ILE A 312 17.46 -3.32 -14.10
N TYR A 313 17.52 -2.78 -15.32
CA TYR A 313 18.73 -2.80 -16.15
C TYR A 313 19.93 -2.13 -15.47
N PHE A 314 19.76 -0.92 -14.92
CA PHE A 314 20.81 -0.26 -14.17
C PHE A 314 21.12 -0.92 -12.80
N SER A 315 20.27 -1.81 -12.27
CA SER A 315 20.61 -2.65 -11.11
C SER A 315 21.60 -3.75 -11.46
N CYS A 316 21.46 -4.31 -12.66
CA CYS A 316 22.31 -5.39 -13.13
C CYS A 316 23.69 -4.88 -13.57
N LYS A 317 23.79 -3.63 -14.02
CA LYS A 317 25.07 -3.04 -14.42
C LYS A 317 25.95 -2.83 -13.19
N LYS A 318 27.07 -3.56 -13.11
CA LYS A 318 28.09 -3.55 -12.03
C LYS A 318 28.35 -2.10 -11.56
N GLY A 319 27.72 -1.71 -10.45
CA GLY A 319 27.66 -0.32 -10.02
C GLY A 319 27.70 -0.22 -8.51
N ASN A 320 28.77 0.43 -8.03
CA ASN A 320 28.99 0.99 -6.69
C ASN A 320 28.70 0.07 -5.48
N SER A 321 29.74 -0.25 -4.70
CA SER A 321 29.62 -1.01 -3.44
C SER A 321 28.67 -0.38 -2.40
N LYS A 322 28.20 0.85 -2.63
CA LYS A 322 27.30 1.62 -1.78
C LYS A 322 25.82 1.61 -2.22
N ASP A 323 25.40 0.73 -3.14
CA ASP A 323 23.98 0.60 -3.49
C ASP A 323 23.17 0.00 -2.34
N PHE A 324 22.43 0.86 -1.62
CA PHE A 324 21.60 0.47 -0.48
C PHE A 324 20.31 -0.26 -0.88
N PHE A 325 19.99 -0.38 -2.17
CA PHE A 325 18.87 -1.21 -2.65
C PHE A 325 19.28 -2.67 -2.90
N LYS A 326 20.59 -2.95 -3.00
CA LYS A 326 21.13 -4.28 -3.31
C LYS A 326 20.55 -5.44 -2.48
N PRO A 327 20.31 -5.29 -1.16
CA PRO A 327 19.70 -6.36 -0.36
C PRO A 327 18.33 -6.84 -0.84
N PHE A 328 17.63 -6.04 -1.65
CA PHE A 328 16.22 -6.27 -1.97
C PHE A 328 15.97 -6.82 -3.38
N TYR A 329 16.95 -6.85 -4.28
CA TYR A 329 16.72 -7.34 -5.65
C TYR A 329 16.28 -8.80 -5.69
N TRP A 330 16.92 -9.68 -4.92
CA TRP A 330 16.53 -11.09 -4.85
C TRP A 330 15.13 -11.26 -4.25
N PRO A 331 14.81 -10.65 -3.09
CA PRO A 331 13.45 -10.66 -2.55
C PRO A 331 12.38 -10.16 -3.52
N ILE A 332 12.61 -9.04 -4.21
CA ILE A 332 11.70 -8.50 -5.24
C ILE A 332 11.51 -9.51 -6.37
N GLY A 333 12.60 -10.08 -6.90
CA GLY A 333 12.56 -11.05 -7.98
C GLY A 333 11.78 -12.32 -7.62
N ILE A 334 11.98 -12.87 -6.41
CA ILE A 334 11.18 -14.00 -5.91
C ILE A 334 9.71 -13.63 -5.87
N MET A 335 9.37 -12.50 -5.24
CA MET A 335 7.97 -12.09 -5.10
C MET A 335 7.29 -11.93 -6.46
N THR A 336 7.98 -11.37 -7.46
CA THR A 336 7.48 -11.33 -8.84
C THR A 336 7.22 -12.73 -9.40
N VAL A 337 8.13 -13.69 -9.21
CA VAL A 337 7.94 -15.07 -9.68
C VAL A 337 6.76 -15.76 -8.99
N LEU A 338 6.57 -15.53 -7.69
CA LEU A 338 5.45 -16.08 -6.90
C LEU A 338 4.07 -15.60 -7.38
N THR A 339 4.02 -14.52 -8.16
CA THR A 339 2.75 -14.02 -8.72
C THR A 339 2.24 -14.88 -9.88
N LEU A 340 3.11 -15.71 -10.46
CA LEU A 340 2.73 -16.65 -11.50
C LEU A 340 1.97 -17.84 -10.90
N SER A 341 0.88 -18.25 -11.55
CA SER A 341 0.02 -19.36 -11.13
C SER A 341 0.76 -20.66 -10.83
N LYS A 342 1.82 -20.98 -11.59
CA LYS A 342 2.65 -22.19 -11.39
C LYS A 342 3.43 -22.20 -10.07
N PHE A 343 3.66 -21.04 -9.46
CA PHE A 343 4.54 -20.87 -8.29
C PHE A 343 3.84 -20.24 -7.09
N GLY A 344 2.58 -19.81 -7.22
CA GLY A 344 1.88 -19.03 -6.19
C GLY A 344 1.45 -19.83 -4.96
N TRP A 345 1.48 -21.16 -4.99
CA TRP A 345 1.04 -21.96 -3.85
C TRP A 345 2.11 -22.03 -2.76
N MET A 346 1.80 -21.47 -1.58
CA MET A 346 2.58 -21.65 -0.35
C MET A 346 1.73 -22.34 0.72
N PRO A 347 2.05 -23.58 1.13
CA PRO A 347 1.29 -24.33 2.14
C PRO A 347 1.51 -23.85 3.58
N ILE A 348 2.07 -22.65 3.78
CA ILE A 348 2.52 -22.18 5.09
C ILE A 348 1.56 -21.09 5.57
N PRO A 349 0.77 -21.29 6.65
CA PRO A 349 0.01 -20.21 7.27
C PRO A 349 0.92 -19.06 7.75
N PRO A 350 0.51 -17.78 7.61
CA PRO A 350 -0.74 -17.30 7.03
C PRO A 350 -0.68 -17.14 5.49
N PHE A 351 0.43 -17.45 4.82
CA PHE A 351 0.56 -17.24 3.36
C PHE A 351 -0.41 -18.09 2.53
N ASN A 352 -0.90 -19.19 3.07
CA ASN A 352 -1.96 -19.99 2.45
C ASN A 352 -3.36 -19.32 2.49
N SER A 353 -3.53 -18.21 3.20
CA SER A 353 -4.77 -17.41 3.16
C SER A 353 -4.86 -16.55 1.89
N GLU A 354 -3.73 -16.33 1.21
CA GLU A 354 -3.69 -15.60 -0.05
C GLU A 354 -4.31 -16.47 -1.14
N LYS A 355 -5.48 -16.07 -1.63
CA LYS A 355 -6.16 -16.80 -2.71
C LYS A 355 -5.71 -16.29 -4.07
N VAL A 356 -5.12 -15.09 -4.15
CA VAL A 356 -4.84 -14.40 -5.40
C VAL A 356 -3.40 -13.87 -5.40
N SER A 357 -2.46 -14.68 -5.88
CA SER A 357 -1.04 -14.35 -5.86
C SER A 357 -0.67 -13.21 -6.82
N THR A 358 -1.52 -12.85 -7.79
CA THR A 358 -1.28 -11.66 -8.65
C THR A 358 -1.17 -10.39 -7.82
N ARG A 359 -1.91 -10.29 -6.71
CA ARG A 359 -1.89 -9.13 -5.81
C ARG A 359 -0.53 -8.88 -5.16
N ILE A 360 0.27 -9.93 -4.98
CA ILE A 360 1.64 -9.83 -4.44
C ILE A 360 2.51 -8.90 -5.31
N LEU A 361 2.23 -8.79 -6.62
CA LEU A 361 3.05 -8.08 -7.61
C LEU A 361 3.21 -6.59 -7.28
N ILE A 362 2.24 -6.02 -6.59
CA ILE A 362 2.23 -4.58 -6.30
C ILE A 362 3.41 -4.15 -5.43
N ILE A 363 3.86 -4.99 -4.49
CA ILE A 363 5.01 -4.68 -3.64
C ILE A 363 6.31 -4.57 -4.47
N PRO A 364 6.68 -5.58 -5.29
CA PRO A 364 7.76 -5.44 -6.28
C PRO A 364 7.65 -4.22 -7.18
N VAL A 365 6.47 -3.98 -7.78
CA VAL A 365 6.28 -2.88 -8.74
C VAL A 365 6.51 -1.52 -8.10
N LEU A 366 5.92 -1.27 -6.93
CA LEU A 366 6.11 0.01 -6.24
C LEU A 366 7.54 0.17 -5.75
N PHE A 367 8.17 -0.90 -5.23
CA PHE A 367 9.53 -0.76 -4.74
C PHE A 367 10.54 -0.57 -5.87
N LEU A 368 10.33 -1.21 -7.02
CA LEU A 368 11.06 -0.91 -8.25
C LEU A 368 10.79 0.52 -8.74
N THR A 369 9.58 1.04 -8.58
CA THR A 369 9.28 2.46 -8.87
C THR A 369 10.11 3.40 -7.99
N VAL A 370 10.27 3.09 -6.70
CA VAL A 370 11.13 3.84 -5.77
C VAL A 370 12.60 3.80 -6.21
N ILE A 371 13.10 2.62 -6.60
CA ILE A 371 14.47 2.45 -7.14
C ILE A 371 14.64 3.27 -8.42
N SER A 372 13.67 3.19 -9.34
CA SER A 372 13.66 3.96 -10.58
C SER A 372 13.69 5.45 -10.33
N ALA A 373 12.86 5.97 -9.43
CA ALA A 373 12.83 7.40 -9.09
C ALA A 373 14.19 7.89 -8.56
N SER A 374 14.82 7.13 -7.67
CA SER A 374 16.15 7.45 -7.14
C SER A 374 17.22 7.48 -8.24
N ARG A 375 17.16 6.56 -9.20
CA ARG A 375 18.15 6.48 -10.28
C ARG A 375 17.90 7.44 -11.42
N ILE A 376 16.65 7.73 -11.73
CA ILE A 376 16.25 8.84 -12.60
C ILE A 376 16.84 10.13 -12.02
N GLN A 377 16.67 10.36 -10.72
CA GLN A 377 17.26 11.52 -10.05
C GLN A 377 18.78 11.55 -10.21
N TYR A 378 19.46 10.43 -9.93
CA TYR A 378 20.91 10.33 -10.11
C TYR A 378 21.35 10.61 -11.55
N PHE A 379 20.66 10.04 -12.54
CA PHE A 379 20.94 10.26 -13.96
C PHE A 379 20.78 11.74 -14.35
N ILE A 380 19.68 12.37 -13.94
CA ILE A 380 19.38 13.79 -14.21
C ILE A 380 20.39 14.72 -13.55
N THR A 381 20.86 14.41 -12.34
CA THR A 381 21.88 15.24 -11.67
C THR A 381 23.20 15.27 -12.42
N ARG A 382 23.53 14.21 -13.19
CA ARG A 382 24.74 14.11 -14.01
C ARG A 382 24.55 14.59 -15.44
N ALA A 383 23.34 14.57 -15.96
CA ALA A 383 23.04 15.02 -17.32
C ALA A 383 23.21 16.53 -17.45
N LYS A 384 23.59 17.00 -18.66
CA LYS A 384 23.52 18.43 -19.00
C LYS A 384 22.05 18.84 -18.99
N LYS A 385 21.63 19.56 -17.96
CA LYS A 385 20.24 19.98 -17.81
C LYS A 385 19.96 21.09 -18.86
N THR A 386 19.33 20.76 -19.98
CA THR A 386 18.92 21.76 -21.00
C THR A 386 17.43 22.08 -20.84
N VAL A 387 16.97 23.18 -21.44
CA VAL A 387 15.53 23.50 -21.50
C VAL A 387 14.76 22.41 -22.24
N LEU A 388 15.35 21.85 -23.31
CA LEU A 388 14.76 20.74 -24.05
C LEU A 388 14.53 19.52 -23.15
N ILE A 389 15.51 19.13 -22.33
CA ILE A 389 15.34 18.00 -21.40
C ILE A 389 14.23 18.29 -20.37
N ALA A 390 14.11 19.54 -19.89
CA ALA A 390 13.02 19.95 -19.00
C ALA A 390 11.65 19.80 -19.68
N LEU A 391 11.51 20.26 -20.92
CA LEU A 391 10.27 20.15 -21.69
C LEU A 391 9.89 18.70 -21.97
N VAL A 392 10.83 17.88 -22.45
CA VAL A 392 10.60 16.44 -22.68
C VAL A 392 10.18 15.74 -21.38
N SER A 393 10.86 16.04 -20.27
CA SER A 393 10.52 15.48 -18.96
C SER A 393 9.11 15.89 -18.51
N ALA A 394 8.73 17.15 -18.70
CA ALA A 394 7.38 17.63 -18.39
C ALA A 394 6.32 16.94 -19.26
N ILE A 395 6.56 16.80 -20.57
CA ILE A 395 5.67 16.09 -21.50
C ILE A 395 5.50 14.63 -21.06
N LEU A 396 6.58 13.93 -20.69
CA LEU A 396 6.51 12.56 -20.21
C LEU A 396 5.66 12.43 -18.93
N LEU A 397 5.77 13.38 -17.98
CA LEU A 397 4.90 13.37 -16.79
C LEU A 397 3.43 13.62 -17.14
N ILE A 398 3.15 14.53 -18.08
CA ILE A 398 1.79 14.82 -18.53
C ILE A 398 1.19 13.59 -19.20
N LEU A 399 1.92 12.93 -20.11
CA LEU A 399 1.47 11.71 -20.77
C LEU A 399 1.22 10.58 -19.77
N LEU A 400 2.13 10.37 -18.81
CA LEU A 400 1.96 9.40 -17.74
C LEU A 400 0.71 9.71 -16.89
N CYS A 401 0.55 10.96 -16.44
CA CYS A 401 -0.61 11.39 -15.65
C CYS A 401 -1.92 11.18 -16.42
N THR A 402 -1.94 11.55 -17.70
CA THR A 402 -3.12 11.39 -18.56
C THR A 402 -3.47 9.90 -18.71
N SER A 403 -2.50 9.06 -19.09
CA SER A 403 -2.74 7.62 -19.27
C SER A 403 -3.26 6.95 -17.99
N LEU A 404 -2.63 7.20 -16.85
CA LEU A 404 -3.08 6.68 -15.56
C LEU A 404 -4.47 7.21 -15.16
N SER A 405 -4.76 8.49 -15.43
CA SER A 405 -6.08 9.08 -15.16
C SER A 405 -7.18 8.51 -16.06
N VAL A 406 -6.87 8.17 -17.32
CA VAL A 406 -7.80 7.49 -18.23
C VAL A 406 -8.12 6.10 -17.71
N ASN A 407 -7.11 5.33 -17.30
CA ASN A 407 -7.32 4.05 -16.64
C ASN A 407 -8.19 4.20 -15.37
N MET A 408 -7.90 5.20 -14.53
CA MET A 408 -8.73 5.51 -13.35
C MET A 408 -10.18 5.81 -13.69
N ASN A 409 -10.45 6.50 -14.81
CA ASN A 409 -11.80 6.79 -15.27
C ASN A 409 -12.50 5.55 -15.84
N VAL A 410 -11.79 4.65 -16.52
CA VAL A 410 -12.33 3.35 -16.98
C VAL A 410 -12.81 2.50 -15.80
N TRP A 411 -12.04 2.55 -14.72
CA TRP A 411 -12.33 1.89 -13.45
C TRP A 411 -13.19 2.74 -12.51
N ARG A 412 -13.65 3.91 -12.94
CA ARG A 412 -14.53 4.72 -12.10
C ARG A 412 -15.79 3.90 -11.87
N PRO A 413 -16.18 3.67 -10.61
CA PRO A 413 -17.35 2.86 -10.39
C PRO A 413 -18.57 3.52 -11.02
N LYS A 414 -19.25 2.79 -11.89
CA LYS A 414 -20.42 3.28 -12.61
C LYS A 414 -21.61 3.18 -11.65
N GLY A 415 -21.92 4.29 -10.99
CA GLY A 415 -23.11 4.41 -10.15
C GLY A 415 -24.36 4.42 -11.03
N VAL A 416 -24.86 3.25 -11.39
CA VAL A 416 -26.19 3.09 -11.99
C VAL A 416 -26.93 2.01 -11.21
N GLU A 417 -28.18 2.31 -10.88
CA GLU A 417 -29.24 1.40 -10.40
C GLU A 417 -29.46 1.20 -8.89
N MET A 418 -29.49 2.28 -8.10
CA MET A 418 -30.44 2.35 -6.98
C MET A 418 -31.14 3.71 -6.93
N LYS A 419 -32.10 3.92 -7.85
CA LYS A 419 -33.09 5.02 -7.77
C LYS A 419 -34.07 4.87 -6.59
N GLY A 420 -33.90 3.86 -5.73
CA GLY A 420 -34.86 3.49 -4.68
C GLY A 420 -34.56 3.95 -3.26
N GLY A 421 -33.47 4.69 -3.01
CA GLY A 421 -33.03 4.97 -1.65
C GLY A 421 -32.51 3.69 -0.97
N PHE A 422 -31.26 3.71 -0.53
CA PHE A 422 -30.63 2.55 0.09
C PHE A 422 -31.18 2.37 1.51
N SER A 423 -32.07 1.40 1.71
CA SER A 423 -32.42 0.86 3.04
C SER A 423 -31.63 -0.42 3.25
N TYR A 424 -30.35 -0.28 3.60
CA TYR A 424 -29.52 -1.42 3.95
C TYR A 424 -29.47 -1.58 5.45
N THR A 425 -30.10 -2.64 5.92
CA THR A 425 -30.03 -3.09 7.30
C THR A 425 -28.69 -3.79 7.47
N GLY A 426 -27.66 -3.01 7.80
CA GLY A 426 -26.31 -3.54 7.99
C GLY A 426 -26.26 -4.67 9.03
N SER A 427 -25.15 -5.41 9.09
CA SER A 427 -24.99 -6.48 10.07
C SER A 427 -25.02 -5.93 11.51
N LEU A 428 -25.62 -6.70 12.42
CA LEU A 428 -25.81 -6.30 13.81
C LEU A 428 -24.85 -7.07 14.72
N ILE A 429 -24.41 -6.42 15.79
CA ILE A 429 -23.68 -7.10 16.87
C ILE A 429 -24.65 -8.10 17.54
N THR A 430 -24.17 -9.33 17.76
CA THR A 430 -24.91 -10.37 18.47
C THR A 430 -24.15 -10.84 19.69
N THR A 431 -24.87 -11.29 20.70
CA THR A 431 -24.29 -11.93 21.88
C THR A 431 -24.31 -13.45 21.69
N LYS A 432 -23.13 -14.05 21.64
CA LYS A 432 -22.95 -15.51 21.77
C LYS A 432 -22.02 -15.81 22.94
N ASP A 433 -22.29 -16.89 23.65
CA ASP A 433 -21.42 -17.34 24.73
C ASP A 433 -20.31 -18.24 24.18
N GLU A 434 -19.17 -17.63 23.84
CA GLU A 434 -17.95 -18.33 23.45
C GLU A 434 -16.78 -17.89 24.33
N PRO A 435 -16.68 -18.40 25.58
CA PRO A 435 -15.68 -17.92 26.55
C PRO A 435 -14.25 -18.14 26.08
N ARG A 436 -13.99 -19.23 25.33
CA ARG A 436 -12.67 -19.51 24.75
C ARG A 436 -12.24 -18.47 23.73
N TYR A 437 -13.14 -18.04 22.84
CA TYR A 437 -12.85 -17.03 21.83
C TYR A 437 -12.55 -15.66 22.47
N LYS A 438 -13.37 -15.27 23.45
CA LYS A 438 -13.17 -14.04 24.23
C LYS A 438 -11.82 -14.07 24.96
N MET A 439 -11.51 -15.15 25.66
CA MET A 439 -10.23 -15.32 26.36
C MET A 439 -9.02 -15.21 25.41
N VAL A 440 -9.08 -15.83 24.23
CA VAL A 440 -8.01 -15.71 23.21
C VAL A 440 -7.82 -14.26 22.78
N PHE A 441 -8.91 -13.53 22.53
CA PHE A 441 -8.85 -12.11 22.21
C PHE A 441 -8.24 -11.29 23.36
N ASP A 442 -8.75 -11.42 24.58
CA ASP A 442 -8.33 -10.59 25.71
C ASP A 442 -6.84 -10.80 26.06
N VAL A 443 -6.38 -12.06 26.08
CA VAL A 443 -4.95 -12.38 26.30
C VAL A 443 -4.08 -11.79 25.18
N SER A 444 -4.53 -11.89 23.94
CA SER A 444 -3.76 -11.39 22.80
C SER A 444 -3.71 -9.86 22.73
N VAL A 445 -4.73 -9.15 23.24
CA VAL A 445 -4.70 -7.69 23.46
C VAL A 445 -3.59 -7.32 24.44
N LEU A 446 -3.45 -8.04 25.56
CA LEU A 446 -2.39 -7.78 26.55
C LEU A 446 -0.99 -7.97 25.93
N VAL A 447 -0.80 -9.04 25.16
CA VAL A 447 0.46 -9.30 24.44
C VAL A 447 0.79 -8.17 23.47
N SER A 448 -0.19 -7.75 22.65
CA SER A 448 0.00 -6.64 21.71
C SER A 448 0.28 -5.32 22.41
N GLY A 449 -0.39 -5.03 23.54
CA GLY A 449 -0.14 -3.84 24.36
C GLY A 449 1.27 -3.81 24.94
N ALA A 450 1.75 -4.94 25.50
CA ALA A 450 3.11 -5.06 26.02
C ALA A 450 4.17 -4.87 24.91
N ALA A 451 3.93 -5.47 23.72
CA ALA A 451 4.80 -5.30 22.56
C ALA A 451 4.84 -3.83 22.08
N PHE A 452 3.69 -3.17 22.03
CA PHE A 452 3.57 -1.77 21.64
C PHE A 452 4.40 -0.85 22.54
N LEU A 453 4.24 -0.98 23.87
CA LEU A 453 4.99 -0.21 24.85
C LEU A 453 6.50 -0.49 24.78
N SER A 454 6.88 -1.76 24.58
CA SER A 454 8.28 -2.16 24.46
C SER A 454 8.97 -1.53 23.26
N ILE A 455 8.30 -1.52 22.09
CA ILE A 455 8.88 -0.93 20.87
C ILE A 455 8.93 0.60 21.00
N ILE A 456 7.93 1.26 21.60
CA ILE A 456 8.00 2.70 21.89
C ILE A 456 9.20 3.00 22.80
N GLY A 457 9.37 2.26 23.90
CA GLY A 457 10.49 2.41 24.81
C GLY A 457 11.84 2.26 24.08
N LEU A 458 11.96 1.26 23.21
CA LEU A 458 13.12 1.04 22.35
C LEU A 458 13.39 2.24 21.41
N LEU A 459 12.37 2.78 20.74
CA LEU A 459 12.51 3.92 19.83
C LEU A 459 12.92 5.19 20.57
N ILE A 460 12.42 5.41 21.80
CA ILE A 460 12.80 6.54 22.65
C ILE A 460 14.25 6.39 23.15
N ALA A 461 14.62 5.21 23.66
CA ALA A 461 15.95 4.94 24.20
C ALA A 461 17.05 5.08 23.13
N THR A 462 16.80 4.58 21.92
CA THR A 462 17.75 4.69 20.80
C THR A 462 17.89 6.11 20.26
N LYS A 463 16.88 6.98 20.43
CA LYS A 463 16.98 8.40 20.05
C LYS A 463 17.93 9.18 20.97
N ARG A 464 17.99 8.82 22.26
CA ARG A 464 18.84 9.51 23.25
C ARG A 464 20.33 9.25 23.03
N LYS A 465 20.71 8.04 22.61
CA LYS A 465 22.13 7.67 22.37
C LYS A 465 22.77 8.33 21.15
N ASN A 466 21.97 8.95 20.28
CA ASN A 466 22.42 9.56 19.03
C ASN A 466 22.48 11.09 19.08
N LYS A 467 22.05 11.68 20.20
CA LYS A 467 22.30 13.07 20.54
C LYS A 467 23.50 13.10 21.46
#